data_AF-A0A950C8Y4-F1
#
_entry.id   AF-A0A950C8Y4-F1
#
_cell.length_a   1.000
_cell.length_b   1.000
_cell.length_c   1.000
_cell.angle_alpha   90.00
_cell.angle_beta   90.00
_cell.angle_gamma   90.00
#
_symmetry.space_group_name_H-M   'P 1'
#
loop_
_entity.id
_entity.type
_entity.pdbx_description
1 polymer ?
#
loop_
_entity_poly.entity_id
_entity_poly.type
_entity_poly.pdbx_seq_one_letter_code
_entity_poly.pdbx_strand_id
1 'polypeptide(L)'
;MEEFGCSSDQADDQFAADYYRTTLWSAFGAGNCGTLAWNSHDFTIADRPPYAHHPYELHFGLLRTDGSSKPQATEFSRFAAFVRDHHLQRWQPEQPRIAVGRSSYYLTEYPFDWGWTRPQQRDLFLQTYASLVRADIDATFVDLNGLRSTSADAVLVPCLQSVTTVDADAMDAFVRGGGTLYLSYGGEPWHPNLAPLIGARPLIRYGLVRQAPDTVRFTFRHALADVSEGDTLSWNVQGELRRAAPLPVEVGTATVVAVDQDGLPALLEHRLGSGRVIFVTYPLEYYALHGIDANLTDETWRLYRAVVGTLKTGAAGDDLLHLELGPAVQKFVWRFARDERRRRLLFVNHGWTSEPVQMGDRVQLTNAESRERLTNGTLELAPKGVCVIDATLQT
;
A
#
# COMPACT_ATOMS: atom_id res chain seq x y z
N MET A 1 -17.45 1.10 -5.34
CA MET A 1 -16.70 0.84 -6.58
C MET A 1 -17.71 0.83 -7.71
N GLU A 2 -17.71 1.89 -8.52
CA GLU A 2 -18.79 2.13 -9.50
C GLU A 2 -18.59 1.40 -10.83
N GLU A 3 -17.34 1.08 -11.22
CA GLU A 3 -17.08 0.40 -12.48
C GLU A 3 -15.81 -0.46 -12.38
N PHE A 4 -15.93 -1.74 -12.73
CA PHE A 4 -14.81 -2.66 -12.93
C PHE A 4 -15.28 -3.85 -13.77
N GLY A 5 -14.35 -4.53 -14.43
CA GLY A 5 -14.63 -5.71 -15.23
C GLY A 5 -13.53 -5.97 -16.25
N CYS A 6 -13.63 -7.10 -16.94
CA CYS A 6 -12.78 -7.44 -18.06
C CYS A 6 -13.60 -8.17 -19.12
N SER A 7 -13.20 -8.03 -20.38
CA SER A 7 -13.85 -8.72 -21.49
C SER A 7 -13.35 -10.17 -21.60
N SER A 8 -14.26 -11.08 -21.95
CA SER A 8 -13.89 -12.42 -22.43
C SER A 8 -13.08 -12.38 -23.74
N ASP A 9 -13.05 -11.25 -24.47
CA ASP A 9 -12.18 -11.06 -25.63
C ASP A 9 -10.71 -10.77 -25.24
N GLN A 10 -10.48 -10.39 -23.98
CA GLN A 10 -9.18 -9.96 -23.48
C GLN A 10 -8.57 -10.95 -22.48
N ALA A 11 -9.41 -11.69 -21.75
CA ALA A 11 -8.98 -12.60 -20.70
C ALA A 11 -9.75 -13.92 -20.77
N ASP A 12 -9.10 -15.02 -20.38
CA ASP A 12 -9.78 -16.28 -20.12
C ASP A 12 -10.81 -16.10 -18.99
N ASP A 13 -11.98 -16.72 -19.15
CA ASP A 13 -13.10 -16.62 -18.21
C ASP A 13 -12.71 -17.04 -16.77
N GLN A 14 -11.77 -17.98 -16.58
CA GLN A 14 -11.29 -18.37 -15.25
C GLN A 14 -10.38 -17.30 -14.63
N PHE A 15 -9.45 -16.74 -15.42
CA PHE A 15 -8.61 -15.64 -14.94
C PHE A 15 -9.43 -14.36 -14.70
N ALA A 16 -10.52 -14.17 -15.46
CA ALA A 16 -11.51 -13.14 -15.17
C ALA A 16 -12.19 -13.39 -13.80
N ALA A 17 -12.60 -14.63 -13.49
CA ALA A 17 -13.16 -14.96 -12.18
C ALA A 17 -12.18 -14.67 -11.04
N ASP A 18 -10.90 -15.01 -11.19
CA ASP A 18 -9.85 -14.69 -10.20
C ASP A 18 -9.67 -13.18 -10.00
N TYR A 19 -9.70 -12.40 -11.09
CA TYR A 19 -9.68 -10.94 -11.03
C TYR A 19 -10.91 -10.39 -10.31
N TYR A 20 -12.11 -10.89 -10.63
CA TYR A 20 -13.35 -10.49 -9.98
C TYR A 20 -13.33 -10.81 -8.49
N ARG A 21 -12.90 -12.02 -8.10
CA ARG A 21 -12.77 -12.44 -6.71
C ARG A 21 -11.86 -11.49 -5.94
N THR A 22 -10.61 -11.35 -6.36
CA THR A 22 -9.65 -10.49 -5.64
C THR A 22 -10.08 -9.03 -5.58
N THR A 23 -10.64 -8.48 -6.66
CA THR A 23 -11.09 -7.07 -6.71
C THR A 23 -12.29 -6.81 -5.81
N LEU A 24 -13.33 -7.66 -5.86
CA LEU A 24 -14.53 -7.52 -5.04
C LEU A 24 -14.20 -7.54 -3.55
N TRP A 25 -13.45 -8.54 -3.14
CA TRP A 25 -13.11 -8.75 -1.74
C TRP A 25 -12.13 -7.69 -1.22
N SER A 26 -11.11 -7.30 -2.00
CA SER A 26 -10.17 -6.25 -1.57
C SER A 26 -10.85 -4.88 -1.46
N ALA A 27 -11.72 -4.52 -2.41
CA ALA A 27 -12.49 -3.29 -2.32
C ALA A 27 -13.39 -3.28 -1.08
N PHE A 28 -14.06 -4.39 -0.79
CA PHE A 28 -14.89 -4.54 0.40
C PHE A 28 -14.08 -4.45 1.70
N GLY A 29 -12.91 -5.12 1.74
CA GLY A 29 -11.92 -5.03 2.81
C GLY A 29 -11.53 -3.59 3.13
N ALA A 30 -11.25 -2.82 2.09
CA ALA A 30 -10.90 -1.40 2.19
C ALA A 30 -12.08 -0.47 2.55
N GLY A 31 -13.26 -1.03 2.88
CA GLY A 31 -14.41 -0.26 3.36
C GLY A 31 -15.42 0.15 2.28
N ASN A 32 -15.32 -0.38 1.05
CA ASN A 32 -16.31 -0.11 0.01
C ASN A 32 -17.71 -0.65 0.42
N CYS A 33 -18.74 0.18 0.25
CA CYS A 33 -20.11 -0.16 0.65
C CYS A 33 -20.99 -0.72 -0.49
N GLY A 34 -20.47 -0.80 -1.71
CA GLY A 34 -21.21 -1.34 -2.86
C GLY A 34 -20.35 -1.44 -4.11
N THR A 35 -20.71 -2.38 -5.00
CA THR A 35 -19.98 -2.62 -6.24
C THR A 35 -20.94 -2.78 -7.41
N LEU A 36 -20.62 -2.16 -8.54
CA LEU A 36 -21.27 -2.38 -9.82
C LEU A 36 -20.23 -2.94 -10.81
N ALA A 37 -20.54 -4.08 -11.42
CA ALA A 37 -19.72 -4.65 -12.49
C ALA A 37 -20.16 -4.08 -13.84
N TRP A 38 -19.18 -3.70 -14.67
CA TRP A 38 -19.40 -3.46 -16.09
C TRP A 38 -19.08 -4.76 -16.84
N ASN A 39 -20.06 -5.49 -17.33
CA ASN A 39 -21.50 -5.20 -17.28
C ASN A 39 -22.33 -6.46 -16.94
N SER A 40 -23.66 -6.34 -16.96
CA SER A 40 -24.53 -7.47 -16.62
C SER A 40 -24.60 -8.54 -17.72
N HIS A 41 -24.62 -8.15 -19.00
CA HIS A 41 -24.86 -9.03 -20.14
C HIS A 41 -23.98 -8.66 -21.33
N ASP A 42 -23.49 -9.68 -22.02
CA ASP A 42 -22.92 -9.51 -23.36
C ASP A 42 -23.95 -8.97 -24.35
N PHE A 43 -23.47 -8.34 -25.41
CA PHE A 43 -24.28 -7.61 -26.37
C PHE A 43 -24.19 -8.21 -27.79
N THR A 44 -25.29 -8.12 -28.56
CA THR A 44 -25.35 -8.53 -29.98
C THR A 44 -25.40 -7.34 -30.94
N ILE A 45 -24.97 -6.15 -30.50
CA ILE A 45 -25.12 -4.86 -31.20
C ILE A 45 -23.79 -4.31 -31.72
N ALA A 46 -23.02 -5.15 -32.41
CA ALA A 46 -21.68 -4.80 -32.91
C ALA A 46 -21.67 -3.64 -33.94
N ASP A 47 -22.80 -3.35 -34.57
CA ASP A 47 -22.98 -2.27 -35.55
C ASP A 47 -23.26 -0.90 -34.91
N ARG A 48 -23.42 -0.82 -33.58
CA ARG A 48 -23.73 0.41 -32.86
C ARG A 48 -22.50 1.00 -32.18
N PRO A 49 -22.30 2.33 -32.18
CA PRO A 49 -21.33 2.97 -31.31
C PRO A 49 -21.65 2.78 -29.81
N PRO A 50 -20.66 2.63 -28.91
CA PRO A 50 -19.23 2.59 -29.22
C PRO A 50 -18.75 1.22 -29.75
N TYR A 51 -19.55 0.17 -29.68
CA TYR A 51 -19.16 -1.21 -30.02
C TYR A 51 -18.62 -1.40 -31.45
N ALA A 52 -19.08 -0.58 -32.40
CA ALA A 52 -18.57 -0.58 -33.77
C ALA A 52 -17.05 -0.24 -33.87
N HIS A 53 -16.50 0.50 -32.91
CA HIS A 53 -15.07 0.83 -32.84
C HIS A 53 -14.39 0.38 -31.53
N HIS A 54 -15.15 -0.07 -30.54
CA HIS A 54 -14.68 -0.74 -29.33
C HIS A 54 -15.35 -2.12 -29.19
N PRO A 55 -15.12 -3.06 -30.14
CA PRO A 55 -15.83 -4.33 -30.18
C PRO A 55 -15.54 -5.21 -28.96
N TYR A 56 -14.41 -5.00 -28.29
CA TYR A 56 -14.07 -5.71 -27.05
C TYR A 56 -15.06 -5.44 -25.90
N GLU A 57 -15.86 -4.36 -25.97
CA GLU A 57 -16.91 -4.08 -24.98
C GLU A 57 -18.14 -5.00 -25.09
N LEU A 58 -18.28 -5.76 -26.18
CA LEU A 58 -19.44 -6.64 -26.41
C LEU A 58 -19.50 -7.81 -25.43
N HIS A 59 -18.35 -8.24 -24.89
CA HIS A 59 -18.25 -9.46 -24.07
C HIS A 59 -17.79 -9.22 -22.61
N PHE A 60 -18.11 -8.06 -22.04
CA PHE A 60 -17.85 -7.74 -20.62
C PHE A 60 -18.88 -8.32 -19.64
N GLY A 61 -19.97 -8.90 -20.14
CA GLY A 61 -21.09 -9.37 -19.33
C GLY A 61 -20.69 -10.44 -18.33
N LEU A 62 -21.27 -10.37 -17.13
CA LEU A 62 -21.34 -11.51 -16.21
C LEU A 62 -22.16 -12.66 -16.82
N LEU A 63 -23.15 -12.33 -17.63
CA LEU A 63 -23.99 -13.24 -18.39
C LEU A 63 -23.68 -13.13 -19.88
N ARG A 64 -23.71 -14.25 -20.59
CA ARG A 64 -23.59 -14.28 -22.06
C ARG A 64 -24.87 -13.75 -22.71
N THR A 65 -24.84 -13.57 -24.03
CA THR A 65 -25.98 -13.08 -24.83
C THR A 65 -27.21 -14.00 -24.75
N ASP A 66 -27.02 -15.28 -24.46
CA ASP A 66 -28.06 -16.28 -24.23
C ASP A 66 -28.55 -16.35 -22.77
N GLY A 67 -27.99 -15.53 -21.88
CA GLY A 67 -28.30 -15.49 -20.45
C GLY A 67 -27.51 -16.51 -19.60
N SER A 68 -26.66 -17.34 -20.21
CA SER A 68 -25.83 -18.28 -19.45
C SER A 68 -24.75 -17.57 -18.64
N SER A 69 -24.50 -18.04 -17.42
CA SER A 69 -23.50 -17.44 -16.52
C SER A 69 -22.07 -17.71 -16.99
N LYS A 70 -21.21 -16.70 -16.86
CA LYS A 70 -19.75 -16.86 -16.92
C LYS A 70 -19.18 -17.13 -15.52
N PRO A 71 -17.95 -17.68 -15.40
CA PRO A 71 -17.35 -18.00 -14.09
C PRO A 71 -17.32 -16.83 -13.10
N GLN A 72 -17.05 -15.61 -13.57
CA GLN A 72 -17.08 -14.39 -12.74
C GLN A 72 -18.47 -14.10 -12.11
N ALA A 73 -19.57 -14.57 -12.71
CA ALA A 73 -20.90 -14.43 -12.11
C ALA A 73 -21.05 -15.28 -10.83
N THR A 74 -20.35 -16.41 -10.74
CA THR A 74 -20.31 -17.25 -9.55
C THR A 74 -19.59 -16.54 -8.41
N GLU A 75 -18.45 -15.90 -8.68
CA GLU A 75 -17.71 -15.10 -7.70
C GLU A 75 -18.53 -13.92 -7.19
N PHE A 76 -19.21 -13.21 -8.11
CA PHE A 76 -20.11 -12.12 -7.75
C PHE A 76 -21.28 -12.60 -6.87
N SER A 77 -21.85 -13.77 -7.19
CA SER A 77 -22.95 -14.38 -6.41
C SER A 77 -22.52 -14.80 -5.01
N ARG A 78 -21.34 -15.43 -4.87
CA ARG A 78 -20.72 -15.77 -3.58
C ARG A 78 -20.49 -14.53 -2.74
N PHE A 79 -19.87 -13.50 -3.32
CA PHE A 79 -19.62 -12.23 -2.66
C PHE A 79 -20.92 -11.55 -2.19
N ALA A 80 -21.94 -11.51 -3.05
CA ALA A 80 -23.25 -10.95 -2.70
C ALA A 80 -23.92 -11.71 -1.53
N ALA A 81 -23.78 -13.04 -1.46
CA ALA A 81 -24.29 -13.83 -0.35
C ALA A 81 -23.60 -13.46 0.97
N PHE A 82 -22.27 -13.35 0.97
CA PHE A 82 -21.52 -12.94 2.15
C PHE A 82 -21.90 -11.53 2.63
N VAL A 83 -21.97 -10.55 1.73
CA VAL A 83 -22.25 -9.15 2.10
C VAL A 83 -23.64 -9.00 2.74
N ARG A 84 -24.64 -9.76 2.28
CA ARG A 84 -25.97 -9.78 2.91
C ARG A 84 -25.91 -10.17 4.39
N ASP A 85 -25.06 -11.13 4.74
CA ASP A 85 -24.91 -11.64 6.10
C ASP A 85 -23.91 -10.83 6.94
N HIS A 86 -23.02 -10.07 6.29
CA HIS A 86 -22.01 -9.26 6.97
C HIS A 86 -22.64 -8.11 7.78
N HIS A 87 -23.73 -7.49 7.32
CA HIS A 87 -24.37 -6.34 7.99
C HIS A 87 -23.38 -5.23 8.40
N LEU A 88 -23.10 -4.26 7.51
CA LEU A 88 -22.13 -3.17 7.70
C LEU A 88 -22.27 -2.34 8.99
N GLN A 89 -23.45 -2.29 9.61
CA GLN A 89 -23.64 -1.61 10.89
C GLN A 89 -23.05 -2.39 12.08
N ARG A 90 -22.91 -3.71 11.97
CA ARG A 90 -22.41 -4.60 13.01
C ARG A 90 -20.90 -4.79 12.93
N TRP A 91 -20.34 -4.75 11.73
CA TRP A 91 -18.92 -4.96 11.47
C TRP A 91 -18.38 -3.73 10.77
N GLN A 92 -17.49 -3.01 11.45
CA GLN A 92 -16.91 -1.76 10.95
C GLN A 92 -15.43 -1.97 10.66
N PRO A 93 -14.91 -1.43 9.56
CA PRO A 93 -13.49 -1.58 9.23
C PRO A 93 -12.65 -0.90 10.31
N GLU A 94 -11.59 -1.58 10.72
CA GLU A 94 -10.57 -0.97 11.55
C GLU A 94 -9.89 0.14 10.76
N GLN A 95 -9.76 1.32 11.36
CA GLN A 95 -9.17 2.47 10.67
C GLN A 95 -7.64 2.34 10.67
N PRO A 96 -6.99 2.39 9.50
CA PRO A 96 -5.53 2.37 9.42
C PRO A 96 -4.90 3.49 10.23
N ARG A 97 -3.81 3.17 10.93
CA ARG A 97 -2.97 4.13 11.66
C ARG A 97 -1.79 4.63 10.84
N ILE A 98 -1.60 4.07 9.65
CA ILE A 98 -0.54 4.44 8.71
C ILE A 98 -1.21 5.07 7.49
N ALA A 99 -0.61 6.12 6.92
CA ALA A 99 -1.14 6.74 5.73
C ALA A 99 -0.06 7.01 4.67
N VAL A 100 -0.46 6.97 3.41
CA VAL A 100 0.30 7.50 2.27
C VAL A 100 -0.07 8.98 2.10
N GLY A 101 0.91 9.86 2.21
CA GLY A 101 0.75 11.31 2.10
C GLY A 101 0.77 11.77 0.65
N ARG A 102 -0.29 12.50 0.24
CA ARG A 102 -0.43 13.07 -1.10
C ARG A 102 -0.15 14.56 -1.07
N SER A 103 0.83 14.99 -1.86
CA SER A 103 1.13 16.42 -2.03
C SER A 103 -0.06 17.17 -2.62
N SER A 104 -0.24 18.44 -2.26
CA SER A 104 -1.27 19.29 -2.86
C SER A 104 -1.10 19.42 -4.39
N TYR A 105 0.11 19.21 -4.92
CA TYR A 105 0.41 19.13 -6.35
C TYR A 105 -0.26 17.95 -7.08
N TYR A 106 -0.71 16.92 -6.35
CA TYR A 106 -1.48 15.82 -6.96
C TYR A 106 -2.92 16.24 -7.26
N LEU A 107 -3.47 17.09 -6.40
CA LEU A 107 -4.88 17.50 -6.43
C LEU A 107 -5.11 18.76 -7.25
N THR A 108 -4.11 19.65 -7.26
CA THR A 108 -4.20 20.96 -7.88
C THR A 108 -3.11 21.10 -8.94
N GLU A 109 -3.50 21.50 -10.14
CA GLU A 109 -2.56 21.88 -11.19
C GLU A 109 -2.07 23.31 -10.93
N TYR A 110 -0.77 23.45 -10.74
CA TYR A 110 -0.12 24.75 -10.57
C TYR A 110 0.59 25.17 -11.86
N PRO A 111 0.52 26.45 -12.26
CA PRO A 111 1.31 26.96 -13.36
C PRO A 111 2.81 26.75 -13.11
N PHE A 112 3.56 26.46 -14.18
CA PHE A 112 5.01 26.29 -14.13
C PHE A 112 5.48 25.16 -13.20
N ASP A 113 4.74 24.05 -13.15
CA ASP A 113 5.18 22.82 -12.49
C ASP A 113 5.95 21.93 -13.48
N TRP A 114 7.21 21.61 -13.14
CA TRP A 114 8.06 20.68 -13.91
C TRP A 114 8.32 19.37 -13.15
N GLY A 115 7.55 19.11 -12.10
CA GLY A 115 7.72 17.95 -11.25
C GLY A 115 7.11 16.67 -11.83
N TRP A 116 6.73 15.77 -10.92
CA TRP A 116 5.97 14.57 -11.26
C TRP A 116 4.61 14.93 -11.86
N THR A 117 4.27 14.35 -13.01
CA THR A 117 2.92 14.47 -13.56
C THR A 117 1.91 13.78 -12.64
N ARG A 118 0.64 14.18 -12.68
CA ARG A 118 -0.42 13.57 -11.87
C ARG A 118 -0.49 12.03 -12.01
N PRO A 119 -0.39 11.43 -13.21
CA PRO A 119 -0.29 9.97 -13.35
C PRO A 119 0.94 9.37 -12.65
N GLN A 120 2.11 10.00 -12.75
CA GLN A 120 3.31 9.50 -12.07
C GLN A 120 3.19 9.57 -10.55
N GLN A 121 2.61 10.66 -10.02
CA GLN A 121 2.33 10.77 -8.58
C GLN A 121 1.34 9.69 -8.12
N ARG A 122 0.25 9.46 -8.88
CA ARG A 122 -0.69 8.37 -8.63
C ARG A 122 0.05 7.03 -8.53
N ASP A 123 0.91 6.74 -9.51
CA ASP A 123 1.62 5.47 -9.57
C ASP A 123 2.56 5.32 -8.36
N LEU A 124 3.28 6.38 -7.97
CA LEU A 124 4.12 6.38 -6.75
C LEU A 124 3.30 6.11 -5.48
N PHE A 125 2.13 6.74 -5.35
CA PHE A 125 1.25 6.51 -4.20
C PHE A 125 0.69 5.09 -4.17
N LEU A 126 0.31 4.53 -5.31
CA LEU A 126 -0.16 3.15 -5.42
C LEU A 126 0.96 2.14 -5.16
N GLN A 127 2.19 2.41 -5.64
CA GLN A 127 3.35 1.58 -5.36
C GLN A 127 3.69 1.57 -3.86
N THR A 128 3.63 2.74 -3.22
CA THR A 128 3.82 2.86 -1.77
C THR A 128 2.78 2.03 -1.02
N TYR A 129 1.51 2.14 -1.42
CA TYR A 129 0.43 1.35 -0.85
C TYR A 129 0.66 -0.16 -1.05
N ALA A 130 1.09 -0.58 -2.25
CA ALA A 130 1.40 -1.98 -2.53
C ALA A 130 2.56 -2.51 -1.66
N SER A 131 3.62 -1.72 -1.49
CA SER A 131 4.75 -2.06 -0.61
C SER A 131 4.34 -2.13 0.86
N LEU A 132 3.40 -1.28 1.33
CA LEU A 132 2.83 -1.35 2.67
C LEU A 132 1.97 -2.62 2.85
N VAL A 133 1.11 -2.94 1.88
CA VAL A 133 0.32 -4.19 1.90
C VAL A 133 1.22 -5.42 1.95
N ARG A 134 2.30 -5.45 1.16
CA ARG A 134 3.31 -6.53 1.20
C ARG A 134 4.03 -6.63 2.55
N ALA A 135 4.09 -5.54 3.31
CA ALA A 135 4.65 -5.50 4.65
C ALA A 135 3.65 -5.88 5.76
N ASP A 136 2.44 -6.36 5.41
CA ASP A 136 1.30 -6.55 6.33
C ASP A 136 0.92 -5.25 7.08
N ILE A 137 1.00 -4.11 6.39
CA ILE A 137 0.62 -2.82 6.94
C ILE A 137 -0.60 -2.31 6.17
N ASP A 138 -1.73 -2.24 6.88
CA ASP A 138 -2.91 -1.55 6.36
C ASP A 138 -2.68 -0.03 6.37
N ALA A 139 -3.14 0.63 5.32
CA ALA A 139 -2.85 2.04 5.09
C ALA A 139 -4.04 2.78 4.47
N THR A 140 -4.13 4.07 4.79
CA THR A 140 -5.08 4.99 4.14
C THR A 140 -4.33 6.06 3.34
N PHE A 141 -5.06 6.98 2.71
CA PHE A 141 -4.48 8.15 2.06
C PHE A 141 -4.85 9.41 2.80
N VAL A 142 -3.89 10.33 2.94
CA VAL A 142 -4.11 11.65 3.53
C VAL A 142 -3.47 12.72 2.67
N ASP A 143 -4.12 13.86 2.53
CA ASP A 143 -3.52 15.02 1.87
C ASP A 143 -2.61 15.74 2.85
N LEU A 144 -1.44 16.20 2.38
CA LEU A 144 -0.42 16.78 3.28
C LEU A 144 -0.96 18.01 4.02
N ASN A 145 -1.77 18.86 3.38
CA ASN A 145 -2.43 20.00 4.03
C ASN A 145 -3.42 19.59 5.14
N GLY A 146 -3.89 18.34 5.16
CA GLY A 146 -4.84 17.78 6.13
C GLY A 146 -4.17 17.09 7.32
N LEU A 147 -2.83 17.01 7.37
CA LEU A 147 -2.10 16.26 8.40
C LEU A 147 -2.38 16.72 9.83
N ARG A 148 -2.79 17.97 10.04
CA ARG A 148 -3.12 18.48 11.38
C ARG A 148 -4.34 17.79 12.02
N SER A 149 -5.21 17.19 11.20
CA SER A 149 -6.45 16.55 11.64
C SER A 149 -6.42 15.03 11.45
N THR A 150 -5.29 14.47 11.00
CA THR A 150 -5.18 13.02 10.76
C THR A 150 -5.13 12.26 12.08
N SER A 151 -5.68 11.04 12.07
CA SER A 151 -5.49 10.08 13.15
C SER A 151 -4.29 9.17 12.93
N ALA A 152 -3.55 9.32 11.83
CA ALA A 152 -2.40 8.47 11.52
C ALA A 152 -1.23 8.73 12.50
N ASP A 153 -0.57 7.65 12.93
CA ASP A 153 0.66 7.69 13.73
C ASP A 153 1.90 7.90 12.86
N ALA A 154 1.83 7.43 11.61
CA ALA A 154 2.88 7.64 10.62
C ALA A 154 2.32 7.95 9.23
N VAL A 155 3.06 8.78 8.51
CA VAL A 155 2.76 9.16 7.13
C VAL A 155 3.98 8.94 6.25
N LEU A 156 3.81 8.17 5.18
CA LEU A 156 4.82 7.90 4.17
C LEU A 156 4.58 8.80 2.96
N VAL A 157 5.56 9.62 2.61
CA VAL A 157 5.50 10.50 1.44
C VAL A 157 6.57 10.05 0.45
N PRO A 158 6.17 9.29 -0.58
CA PRO A 158 7.12 8.72 -1.52
C PRO A 158 7.62 9.78 -2.50
N CYS A 159 8.91 9.72 -2.82
CA CYS A 159 9.56 10.49 -3.87
C CYS A 159 9.14 11.97 -3.83
N LEU A 160 9.25 12.61 -2.66
CA LEU A 160 8.81 13.97 -2.45
C LEU A 160 9.70 14.95 -3.25
N GLN A 161 9.06 15.69 -4.15
CA GLN A 161 9.70 16.74 -4.93
C GLN A 161 9.13 18.11 -4.56
N SER A 162 7.80 18.29 -4.68
CA SER A 162 7.15 19.59 -4.54
C SER A 162 6.11 19.58 -3.44
N VAL A 163 6.09 20.65 -2.63
CA VAL A 163 5.09 20.88 -1.59
C VAL A 163 4.73 22.36 -1.54
N THR A 164 3.50 22.66 -1.14
CA THR A 164 3.10 24.03 -0.80
C THR A 164 3.64 24.42 0.58
N THR A 165 3.59 25.70 0.94
CA THR A 165 3.91 26.14 2.31
C THR A 165 2.93 25.54 3.33
N VAL A 166 1.66 25.36 2.95
CA VAL A 166 0.65 24.73 3.81
C VAL A 166 1.00 23.25 4.07
N ASP A 167 1.42 22.52 3.03
CA ASP A 167 1.88 21.14 3.17
C ASP A 167 3.12 21.07 4.10
N ALA A 168 4.11 21.95 3.87
CA ALA A 168 5.33 22.00 4.68
C ALA A 168 5.05 22.29 6.16
N ASP A 169 4.20 23.28 6.45
CA ASP A 169 3.80 23.63 7.80
C ASP A 169 3.00 22.50 8.48
N ALA A 170 2.15 21.80 7.72
CA ALA A 170 1.37 20.68 8.24
C ALA A 170 2.26 19.47 8.55
N MET A 171 3.27 19.18 7.73
CA MET A 171 4.28 18.16 8.00
C MET A 171 5.12 18.48 9.24
N ASP A 172 5.65 19.71 9.37
CA ASP A 172 6.43 20.10 10.55
C ASP A 172 5.58 19.98 11.83
N ALA A 173 4.34 20.47 11.79
CA ALA A 173 3.44 20.37 12.94
C ALA A 173 3.08 18.92 13.30
N PHE A 174 2.84 18.06 12.31
CA PHE A 174 2.56 16.64 12.52
C PHE A 174 3.73 15.95 13.23
N VAL A 175 4.96 16.16 12.75
CA VAL A 175 6.15 15.58 13.36
C VAL A 175 6.37 16.12 14.76
N ARG A 176 6.31 17.45 14.95
CA ARG A 176 6.49 18.04 16.28
C ARG A 176 5.44 17.59 17.30
N GLY A 177 4.24 17.26 16.83
CA GLY A 177 3.14 16.73 17.62
C GLY A 177 3.27 15.25 17.99
N GLY A 178 4.27 14.53 17.48
CA GLY A 178 4.54 13.13 17.82
C GLY A 178 4.46 12.16 16.65
N GLY A 179 4.06 12.63 15.46
CA GLY A 179 3.96 11.81 14.27
C GLY A 179 5.33 11.33 13.75
N THR A 180 5.34 10.18 13.09
CA THR A 180 6.49 9.73 12.29
C THR A 180 6.26 10.06 10.83
N LEU A 181 7.13 10.87 10.24
CA LEU A 181 7.09 11.21 8.82
C LEU A 181 8.20 10.46 8.07
N TYR A 182 7.84 9.57 7.17
CA TYR A 182 8.79 8.98 6.23
C TYR A 182 8.77 9.78 4.93
N LEU A 183 9.96 10.14 4.44
CA LEU A 183 10.16 10.90 3.22
C LEU A 183 11.25 10.20 2.40
N SER A 184 10.97 9.85 1.15
CA SER A 184 12.01 9.48 0.19
C SER A 184 12.22 10.60 -0.82
N TYR A 185 13.46 10.73 -1.29
CA TYR A 185 13.84 11.79 -2.22
C TYR A 185 13.17 11.61 -3.59
N GLY A 186 12.56 12.66 -4.14
CA GLY A 186 11.84 12.62 -5.43
C GLY A 186 12.53 13.26 -6.64
N GLY A 187 13.83 13.55 -6.56
CA GLY A 187 14.49 14.44 -7.53
C GLY A 187 14.24 15.92 -7.20
N GLU A 188 15.25 16.78 -7.44
CA GLU A 188 15.29 18.24 -7.22
C GLU A 188 14.17 18.79 -6.29
N PRO A 189 14.35 18.77 -4.96
CA PRO A 189 13.29 19.04 -4.03
C PRO A 189 12.99 20.54 -3.97
N TRP A 190 11.77 20.91 -4.35
CA TRP A 190 11.18 22.23 -4.16
C TRP A 190 10.40 22.25 -2.84
N HIS A 191 11.10 21.93 -1.75
CA HIS A 191 10.58 21.97 -0.40
C HIS A 191 11.22 23.12 0.38
N PRO A 192 10.44 24.10 0.87
CA PRO A 192 10.98 25.18 1.68
C PRO A 192 11.53 24.60 3.00
N ASN A 193 12.76 24.94 3.37
CA ASN A 193 13.36 24.50 4.63
C ASN A 193 13.49 22.96 4.79
N LEU A 194 13.77 22.24 3.69
CA LEU A 194 14.01 20.79 3.77
C LEU A 194 15.13 20.45 4.77
N ALA A 195 16.21 21.21 4.80
CA ALA A 195 17.38 20.89 5.63
C ALA A 195 17.07 20.84 7.14
N PRO A 196 16.40 21.85 7.74
CA PRO A 196 15.88 21.75 9.09
C PRO A 196 14.94 20.56 9.34
N LEU A 197 14.11 20.17 8.37
CA LEU A 197 13.18 19.06 8.52
C LEU A 197 13.92 17.72 8.62
N ILE A 198 14.88 17.47 7.73
CA ILE A 198 15.60 16.19 7.65
C ILE A 198 16.87 16.14 8.51
N GLY A 199 17.26 17.24 9.15
CA GLY A 199 18.47 17.33 9.98
C GLY A 199 19.78 17.18 9.20
N ALA A 200 19.75 17.44 7.89
CA ALA A 200 20.88 17.32 6.99
C ALA A 200 20.76 18.34 5.85
N ARG A 201 21.88 18.83 5.33
CA ARG A 201 21.95 19.84 4.27
C ARG A 201 22.02 19.16 2.90
N PRO A 202 21.02 19.36 2.00
CA PRO A 202 21.09 18.90 0.62
C PRO A 202 22.30 19.50 -0.14
N LEU A 203 23.05 18.68 -0.86
CA LEU A 203 24.21 19.06 -1.67
C LEU A 203 23.92 18.99 -3.18
N ILE A 204 22.81 19.61 -3.58
CA ILE A 204 22.35 19.61 -4.97
C ILE A 204 23.24 20.53 -5.81
N ARG A 205 23.60 20.07 -7.00
CA ARG A 205 24.17 20.90 -8.05
C ARG A 205 23.08 21.18 -9.06
N TYR A 206 22.61 22.43 -9.15
CA TYR A 206 21.45 22.77 -9.98
C TYR A 206 21.66 22.34 -11.44
N GLY A 207 20.71 21.57 -11.99
CA GLY A 207 20.78 21.04 -13.35
C GLY A 207 21.70 19.83 -13.54
N LEU A 208 22.41 19.37 -12.51
CA LEU A 208 23.29 18.19 -12.54
C LEU A 208 22.78 17.12 -11.60
N VAL A 209 22.73 15.88 -12.09
CA VAL A 209 22.41 14.71 -11.27
C VAL A 209 23.64 13.86 -11.03
N ARG A 210 23.68 13.22 -9.87
CA ARG A 210 24.59 12.11 -9.64
C ARG A 210 23.95 10.85 -10.21
N GLN A 211 24.69 10.10 -11.01
CA GLN A 211 24.26 8.79 -11.46
C GLN A 211 24.18 7.83 -10.27
N ALA A 212 23.04 7.15 -10.12
CA ALA A 212 22.90 6.05 -9.18
C ALA A 212 23.63 4.80 -9.74
N PRO A 213 24.13 3.90 -8.88
CA PRO A 213 24.68 2.61 -9.32
C PRO A 213 23.57 1.71 -9.90
N ASP A 214 23.93 0.57 -10.49
CA ASP A 214 22.93 -0.42 -10.96
C ASP A 214 22.15 -1.07 -9.81
N THR A 215 22.81 -1.22 -8.65
CA THR A 215 22.21 -1.71 -7.42
C THR A 215 22.59 -0.80 -6.27
N VAL A 216 21.58 -0.29 -5.55
CA VAL A 216 21.76 0.46 -4.31
C VAL A 216 21.68 -0.52 -3.16
N ARG A 217 22.66 -0.51 -2.26
CA ARG A 217 22.68 -1.35 -1.05
C ARG A 217 22.78 -0.48 0.18
N PHE A 218 21.81 -0.58 1.07
CA PHE A 218 21.87 0.02 2.40
C PHE A 218 22.50 -0.96 3.38
N THR A 219 23.48 -0.51 4.15
CA THR A 219 24.04 -1.22 5.30
C THR A 219 23.66 -0.47 6.57
N PHE A 220 22.92 -1.13 7.45
CA PHE A 220 22.40 -0.51 8.68
C PHE A 220 23.54 -0.34 9.70
N ARG A 221 23.71 0.89 10.18
CA ARG A 221 24.66 1.28 11.24
C ARG A 221 24.02 1.28 12.61
N HIS A 222 22.70 1.33 12.66
CA HIS A 222 21.91 1.22 13.86
C HIS A 222 20.69 0.34 13.58
N ALA A 223 20.25 -0.41 14.58
CA ALA A 223 19.05 -1.23 14.45
C ALA A 223 17.81 -0.36 14.21
N LEU A 224 16.87 -0.87 13.41
CA LEU A 224 15.58 -0.27 13.13
C LEU A 224 14.50 -1.38 13.20
N ALA A 225 13.78 -1.44 14.32
CA ALA A 225 12.82 -2.51 14.63
C ALA A 225 13.44 -3.91 14.45
N ASP A 226 12.96 -4.67 13.45
CA ASP A 226 13.40 -6.03 13.14
C ASP A 226 14.67 -6.10 12.26
N VAL A 227 15.19 -4.95 11.82
CA VAL A 227 16.47 -4.86 11.09
C VAL A 227 17.60 -4.57 12.06
N SER A 228 18.60 -5.46 12.09
CA SER A 228 19.75 -5.36 13.00
C SER A 228 20.86 -4.48 12.45
N GLU A 229 21.74 -4.02 13.33
CA GLU A 229 22.99 -3.39 12.91
C GLU A 229 23.84 -4.39 12.10
N GLY A 230 24.36 -3.94 10.96
CA GLY A 230 25.11 -4.76 10.01
C GLY A 230 24.25 -5.43 8.93
N ASP A 231 22.92 -5.48 9.10
CA ASP A 231 22.02 -6.00 8.08
C ASP A 231 22.05 -5.14 6.82
N THR A 232 21.65 -5.74 5.70
CA THR A 232 21.58 -5.05 4.41
C THR A 232 20.25 -5.22 3.73
N LEU A 233 19.84 -4.17 3.02
CA LEU A 233 18.73 -4.17 2.07
C LEU A 233 19.24 -3.62 0.73
N SER A 234 18.75 -4.12 -0.39
CA SER A 234 19.22 -3.80 -1.73
C SER A 234 18.07 -3.57 -2.71
N TRP A 235 18.30 -2.67 -3.67
CA TRP A 235 17.35 -2.30 -4.71
C TRP A 235 18.06 -2.27 -6.06
N ASN A 236 17.43 -2.86 -7.07
CA ASN A 236 17.86 -2.68 -8.46
C ASN A 236 17.40 -1.30 -8.93
N VAL A 237 18.33 -0.50 -9.42
CA VAL A 237 18.02 0.83 -9.92
C VAL A 237 17.39 0.70 -11.30
N GLN A 238 16.20 1.24 -11.44
CA GLN A 238 15.43 1.23 -12.67
C GLN A 238 14.85 2.61 -12.96
N GLY A 239 14.48 2.83 -14.23
CA GLY A 239 13.89 4.09 -14.70
C GLY A 239 14.93 5.08 -15.25
N GLU A 240 14.50 6.33 -15.39
CA GLU A 240 15.29 7.39 -16.01
C GLU A 240 16.41 7.89 -15.07
N LEU A 241 17.63 8.04 -15.60
CA LEU A 241 18.81 8.47 -14.85
C LEU A 241 18.57 9.68 -13.94
N ARG A 242 17.87 10.70 -14.43
CA ARG A 242 17.62 11.94 -13.67
C ARG A 242 16.69 11.70 -12.48
N ARG A 243 15.68 10.85 -12.63
CA ARG A 243 14.68 10.54 -11.59
C ARG A 243 15.20 9.51 -10.60
N ALA A 244 16.08 8.62 -11.05
CA ALA A 244 16.73 7.60 -10.25
C ALA A 244 17.87 8.13 -9.37
N ALA A 245 18.31 9.38 -9.57
CA ALA A 245 19.46 9.96 -8.90
C ALA A 245 19.26 10.11 -7.38
N PRO A 246 20.27 9.80 -6.56
CA PRO A 246 20.20 10.10 -5.13
C PRO A 246 20.37 11.58 -4.82
N LEU A 247 20.03 11.96 -3.58
CA LEU A 247 20.33 13.24 -2.98
C LEU A 247 21.58 13.14 -2.09
N PRO A 248 22.76 13.65 -2.52
CA PRO A 248 23.88 13.79 -1.62
C PRO A 248 23.54 14.79 -0.52
N VAL A 249 23.93 14.47 0.71
CA VAL A 249 23.67 15.30 1.90
C VAL A 249 24.92 15.45 2.76
N GLU A 250 25.04 16.58 3.42
CA GLU A 250 25.92 16.75 4.57
C GLU A 250 25.09 16.63 5.85
N VAL A 251 25.39 15.63 6.67
CA VAL A 251 24.61 15.35 7.89
C VAL A 251 24.88 16.42 8.94
N GLY A 252 23.81 16.94 9.54
CA GLY A 252 23.88 17.90 10.64
C GLY A 252 23.44 17.25 11.95
N THR A 253 22.18 17.47 12.32
CA THR A 253 21.56 16.98 13.56
C THR A 253 20.92 15.60 13.45
N ALA A 254 20.79 15.07 12.23
CA ALA A 254 20.25 13.73 12.01
C ALA A 254 21.22 12.62 12.39
N THR A 255 20.68 11.47 12.78
CA THR A 255 21.41 10.21 12.93
C THR A 255 21.42 9.45 11.61
N VAL A 256 22.58 8.94 11.20
CA VAL A 256 22.69 8.08 10.01
C VAL A 256 22.35 6.65 10.40
N VAL A 257 21.14 6.20 10.05
CA VAL A 257 20.66 4.84 10.35
C VAL A 257 21.26 3.82 9.40
N ALA A 258 21.41 4.17 8.12
CA ALA A 258 22.07 3.32 7.13
C ALA A 258 22.89 4.14 6.14
N VAL A 259 23.95 3.52 5.61
CA VAL A 259 24.79 4.05 4.55
C VAL A 259 24.66 3.23 3.26
N ASP A 260 24.92 3.84 2.11
CA ASP A 260 24.92 3.17 0.82
C ASP A 260 26.21 2.34 0.59
N GLN A 261 26.34 1.75 -0.59
CA GLN A 261 27.52 0.98 -1.02
C GLN A 261 28.84 1.78 -1.04
N ASP A 262 28.77 3.11 -1.13
CA ASP A 262 29.93 4.01 -1.12
C ASP A 262 30.20 4.58 0.30
N GLY A 263 29.45 4.14 1.31
CA GLY A 263 29.54 4.62 2.68
C GLY A 263 28.89 5.98 2.92
N LEU A 264 28.05 6.44 2.00
CA LEU A 264 27.35 7.72 2.08
C LEU A 264 26.02 7.59 2.82
N PRO A 265 25.53 8.65 3.48
CA PRO A 265 24.26 8.59 4.19
C PRO A 265 23.09 8.26 3.27
N ALA A 266 22.35 7.20 3.59
CA ALA A 266 21.28 6.66 2.76
C ALA A 266 19.91 6.72 3.44
N LEU A 267 19.88 6.47 4.75
CA LEU A 267 18.71 6.53 5.61
C LEU A 267 19.06 7.36 6.85
N LEU A 268 18.32 8.43 7.08
CA LEU A 268 18.50 9.35 8.20
C LEU A 268 17.30 9.32 9.14
N GLU A 269 17.54 9.40 10.45
CA GLU A 269 16.52 9.71 11.45
C GLU A 269 16.79 11.11 12.02
N HIS A 270 15.78 11.99 12.01
CA HIS A 270 15.85 13.28 12.65
C HIS A 270 14.69 13.45 13.63
N ARG A 271 14.99 13.66 14.91
CA ARG A 271 13.98 13.89 15.95
C ARG A 271 13.60 15.36 16.03
N LEU A 272 12.30 15.63 15.99
CA LEU A 272 11.73 16.97 16.01
C LEU A 272 10.50 16.99 16.93
N GLY A 273 10.54 17.80 17.99
CA GLY A 273 9.49 17.79 19.01
C GLY A 273 9.36 16.41 19.66
N SER A 274 8.15 15.85 19.72
CA SER A 274 7.90 14.50 20.22
C SER A 274 7.92 13.42 19.14
N GLY A 275 8.09 13.77 17.86
CA GLY A 275 8.11 12.84 16.74
C GLY A 275 9.45 12.78 16.03
N ARG A 276 9.44 12.25 14.81
CA ARG A 276 10.64 12.06 13.99
C ARG A 276 10.37 12.06 12.49
N VAL A 277 11.41 12.38 11.73
CA VAL A 277 11.49 12.24 10.29
C VAL A 277 12.44 11.09 9.97
N ILE A 278 11.99 10.14 9.16
CA ILE A 278 12.84 9.14 8.50
C ILE A 278 13.03 9.58 7.06
N PHE A 279 14.24 9.99 6.69
CA PHE A 279 14.54 10.48 5.35
C PHE A 279 15.41 9.49 4.58
N VAL A 280 14.98 9.11 3.39
CA VAL A 280 15.72 8.28 2.44
C VAL A 280 16.26 9.14 1.32
N THR A 281 17.58 9.10 1.09
CA THR A 281 18.24 9.91 0.06
C THR A 281 18.04 9.37 -1.36
N TYR A 282 17.30 8.26 -1.52
CA TYR A 282 17.02 7.58 -2.77
C TYR A 282 15.51 7.52 -3.05
N PRO A 283 15.09 7.56 -4.33
CA PRO A 283 13.71 7.41 -4.76
C PRO A 283 13.30 5.92 -4.83
N LEU A 284 13.28 5.22 -3.69
CA LEU A 284 13.11 3.75 -3.67
C LEU A 284 11.80 3.29 -4.34
N GLU A 285 10.72 4.03 -4.15
CA GLU A 285 9.41 3.72 -4.75
C GLU A 285 9.44 3.88 -6.27
N TYR A 286 10.25 4.81 -6.78
CA TYR A 286 10.47 4.95 -8.22
C TYR A 286 11.20 3.73 -8.79
N TYR A 287 12.15 3.16 -8.07
CA TYR A 287 12.80 1.91 -8.49
C TYR A 287 11.79 0.76 -8.54
N ALA A 288 10.95 0.64 -7.52
CA ALA A 288 9.94 -0.41 -7.42
C ALA A 288 8.81 -0.27 -8.46
N LEU A 289 8.56 0.95 -8.95
CA LEU A 289 7.61 1.22 -10.04
C LEU A 289 8.08 0.73 -11.41
N HIS A 290 9.40 0.61 -11.60
CA HIS A 290 9.98 0.34 -12.91
C HIS A 290 10.57 -1.07 -12.95
N GLY A 291 10.27 -1.78 -14.03
CA GLY A 291 10.77 -3.13 -14.27
C GLY A 291 9.69 -4.19 -14.37
N ILE A 292 10.03 -5.28 -15.04
CA ILE A 292 9.22 -6.49 -15.04
C ILE A 292 9.35 -7.13 -13.65
N ASP A 293 8.20 -7.45 -13.04
CA ASP A 293 8.13 -8.09 -11.72
C ASP A 293 8.96 -7.38 -10.63
N ALA A 294 9.07 -6.05 -10.70
CA ALA A 294 9.86 -5.25 -9.78
C ALA A 294 9.51 -5.54 -8.31
N ASN A 295 8.21 -5.71 -8.03
CA ASN A 295 7.69 -6.10 -6.71
C ASN A 295 8.12 -7.48 -6.21
N LEU A 296 8.70 -8.37 -7.01
CA LEU A 296 9.25 -9.64 -6.49
C LEU A 296 10.62 -9.42 -5.84
N THR A 297 11.45 -8.57 -6.44
CA THR A 297 12.86 -8.36 -6.04
C THR A 297 13.08 -7.11 -5.20
N ASP A 298 12.13 -6.19 -5.18
CA ASP A 298 12.17 -4.97 -4.39
C ASP A 298 12.10 -5.27 -2.87
N GLU A 299 12.90 -4.54 -2.09
CA GLU A 299 12.97 -4.65 -0.62
C GLU A 299 12.36 -3.45 0.12
N THR A 300 11.66 -2.55 -0.59
CA THR A 300 11.04 -1.34 0.00
C THR A 300 10.03 -1.71 1.09
N TRP A 301 9.28 -2.80 0.91
CA TRP A 301 8.36 -3.32 1.93
C TRP A 301 9.06 -3.69 3.25
N ARG A 302 10.29 -4.22 3.21
CA ARG A 302 11.07 -4.55 4.42
C ARG A 302 11.45 -3.28 5.17
N LEU A 303 11.85 -2.24 4.43
CA LEU A 303 12.14 -0.93 5.01
C LEU A 303 10.88 -0.31 5.64
N TYR A 304 9.73 -0.38 4.97
CA TYR A 304 8.47 0.13 5.52
C TYR A 304 8.06 -0.62 6.79
N ARG A 305 8.21 -1.95 6.82
CA ARG A 305 8.01 -2.77 8.02
C ARG A 305 8.89 -2.30 9.17
N ALA A 306 10.17 -2.05 8.91
CA ALA A 306 11.11 -1.57 9.93
C ALA A 306 10.74 -0.16 10.45
N VAL A 307 10.35 0.75 9.55
CA VAL A 307 9.94 2.12 9.90
C VAL A 307 8.67 2.12 10.75
N VAL A 308 7.67 1.33 10.38
CA VAL A 308 6.40 1.23 11.11
C VAL A 308 6.55 0.42 12.40
N GLY A 309 7.37 -0.64 12.40
CA GLY A 309 7.61 -1.50 13.57
C GLY A 309 8.30 -0.80 14.74
N THR A 310 8.88 0.39 14.53
CA THR A 310 9.40 1.23 15.61
C THR A 310 8.35 2.13 16.28
N LEU A 311 7.13 2.16 15.75
CA LEU A 311 6.02 2.86 16.39
C LEU A 311 5.57 2.06 17.62
N LYS A 312 5.38 2.75 18.75
CA LYS A 312 4.61 2.20 19.88
C LYS A 312 3.13 2.22 19.48
N THR A 313 2.71 1.30 18.61
CA THR A 313 1.31 1.24 18.22
C THR A 313 0.49 0.90 19.45
N GLY A 314 -0.45 1.76 19.81
CA GLY A 314 -1.47 1.46 20.83
C GLY A 314 -2.47 0.38 20.38
N ALA A 315 -2.18 -0.32 19.29
CA ALA A 315 -3.01 -1.38 18.74
C ALA A 315 -2.65 -2.70 19.44
N ALA A 316 -3.11 -2.85 20.68
CA ALA A 316 -3.22 -4.12 21.37
C ALA A 316 -4.12 -5.15 20.63
N GLY A 317 -4.43 -4.95 19.34
CA GLY A 317 -5.29 -5.81 18.53
C GLY A 317 -4.52 -6.79 17.65
N ASP A 318 -3.43 -6.36 16.99
CA ASP A 318 -2.63 -7.24 16.12
C ASP A 318 -1.67 -8.13 16.92
N ASP A 319 -1.11 -7.62 18.02
CA ASP A 319 -0.31 -8.41 18.97
C ASP A 319 -1.11 -9.56 19.62
N LEU A 320 -2.45 -9.49 19.60
CA LEU A 320 -3.31 -10.56 20.14
C LEU A 320 -3.60 -11.67 19.13
N LEU A 321 -3.49 -11.40 17.83
CA LEU A 321 -3.79 -12.38 16.78
C LEU A 321 -2.55 -13.15 16.31
N HIS A 322 -1.33 -12.63 16.55
CA HIS A 322 -0.05 -13.21 16.13
C HIS A 322 -0.14 -13.76 14.69
N LEU A 323 -0.31 -12.87 13.72
CA LEU A 323 -0.47 -13.24 12.32
C LEU A 323 0.88 -13.22 11.61
N GLU A 324 1.20 -14.30 10.90
CA GLU A 324 2.30 -14.33 9.93
C GLU A 324 1.72 -14.61 8.54
N LEU A 325 1.96 -13.68 7.61
CA LEU A 325 1.40 -13.69 6.27
C LEU A 325 2.51 -13.86 5.22
N GLY A 326 2.21 -14.64 4.17
CA GLY A 326 3.00 -14.61 2.95
C GLY A 326 2.99 -13.22 2.28
N PRO A 327 4.02 -12.84 1.53
CA PRO A 327 4.20 -11.48 0.99
C PRO A 327 3.13 -11.08 -0.05
N ALA A 328 2.36 -12.04 -0.57
CA ALA A 328 1.27 -11.78 -1.50
C ALA A 328 -0.12 -11.74 -0.83
N VAL A 329 -0.20 -11.98 0.48
CA VAL A 329 -1.47 -12.00 1.22
C VAL A 329 -1.74 -10.63 1.83
N GLN A 330 -2.88 -10.05 1.46
CA GLN A 330 -3.42 -8.86 2.10
C GLN A 330 -4.43 -9.24 3.19
N LYS A 331 -4.38 -8.51 4.30
CA LYS A 331 -5.29 -8.64 5.45
C LYS A 331 -6.14 -7.39 5.61
N PHE A 332 -7.42 -7.59 5.94
CA PHE A 332 -8.32 -6.55 6.43
C PHE A 332 -8.97 -6.99 7.74
N VAL A 333 -9.17 -6.03 8.66
CA VAL A 333 -9.74 -6.29 9.98
C VAL A 333 -11.03 -5.50 10.14
N TRP A 334 -12.12 -6.19 10.48
CA TRP A 334 -13.35 -5.55 10.95
C TRP A 334 -13.57 -5.83 12.43
N ARG A 335 -14.04 -4.80 13.13
CA ARG A 335 -14.42 -4.86 14.55
C ARG A 335 -15.92 -5.06 14.67
N PHE A 336 -16.33 -5.90 15.61
CA PHE A 336 -17.74 -6.05 15.94
C PHE A 336 -18.18 -4.90 16.85
N ALA A 337 -19.19 -4.12 16.43
CA ALA A 337 -19.59 -2.88 17.08
C ALA A 337 -20.06 -3.04 18.54
N ARG A 338 -20.44 -4.25 18.97
CA ARG A 338 -20.96 -4.54 20.33
C ARG A 338 -20.06 -5.44 21.17
N ASP A 339 -18.89 -5.84 20.66
CA ASP A 339 -17.96 -6.71 21.36
C ASP A 339 -16.53 -6.49 20.85
N GLU A 340 -15.72 -5.81 21.66
CA GLU A 340 -14.33 -5.51 21.34
C GLU A 340 -13.42 -6.74 21.32
N ARG A 341 -13.90 -7.92 21.73
CA ARG A 341 -13.15 -9.19 21.62
C ARG A 341 -13.33 -9.88 20.28
N ARG A 342 -14.31 -9.46 19.50
CA ARG A 342 -14.63 -10.09 18.22
C ARG A 342 -14.02 -9.30 17.08
N ARG A 343 -13.28 -10.02 16.25
CA ARG A 343 -12.69 -9.53 15.00
C ARG A 343 -13.17 -10.40 13.87
N ARG A 344 -13.24 -9.82 12.68
CA ARG A 344 -13.41 -10.55 11.43
C ARG A 344 -12.24 -10.18 10.54
N LEU A 345 -11.54 -11.19 10.08
CA LEU A 345 -10.33 -11.07 9.27
C LEU A 345 -10.68 -11.49 7.86
N LEU A 346 -10.40 -10.65 6.88
CA LEU A 346 -10.41 -11.03 5.47
C LEU A 346 -8.97 -11.18 5.00
N PHE A 347 -8.66 -12.33 4.42
CA PHE A 347 -7.40 -12.58 3.74
C PHE A 347 -7.65 -12.70 2.23
N VAL A 348 -6.84 -12.00 1.45
CA VAL A 348 -6.86 -12.05 -0.02
C VAL A 348 -5.45 -12.39 -0.49
N ASN A 349 -5.27 -13.52 -1.17
CA ASN A 349 -4.02 -13.85 -1.82
C ASN A 349 -3.98 -13.18 -3.20
N HIS A 350 -3.10 -12.19 -3.38
CA HIS A 350 -2.88 -11.53 -4.66
C HIS A 350 -1.88 -12.27 -5.55
N GLY A 351 -1.25 -13.33 -5.06
CA GLY A 351 -0.27 -14.15 -5.75
C GLY A 351 -0.87 -15.20 -6.66
N TRP A 352 0.03 -15.90 -7.36
CA TRP A 352 -0.27 -17.04 -8.24
C TRP A 352 0.16 -18.38 -7.65
N THR A 353 0.62 -18.37 -6.39
CA THR A 353 1.03 -19.52 -5.58
C THR A 353 0.15 -19.61 -4.35
N SER A 354 0.00 -20.81 -3.79
CA SER A 354 -0.60 -20.95 -2.46
C SER A 354 0.26 -20.24 -1.43
N GLU A 355 -0.35 -19.48 -0.53
CA GLU A 355 0.34 -18.76 0.53
C GLU A 355 -0.16 -19.23 1.90
N PRO A 356 0.75 -19.48 2.87
CA PRO A 356 0.36 -19.79 4.22
C PRO A 356 -0.11 -18.53 4.96
N VAL A 357 -1.12 -18.71 5.80
CA VAL A 357 -1.53 -17.75 6.81
C VAL A 357 -1.46 -18.46 8.16
N GLN A 358 -0.57 -18.00 9.02
CA GLN A 358 -0.46 -18.50 10.39
C GLN A 358 -1.12 -17.53 11.35
N MET A 359 -1.83 -18.07 12.34
CA MET A 359 -2.60 -17.35 13.34
C MET A 359 -2.31 -17.96 14.71
N GLY A 360 -2.19 -17.12 15.73
CA GLY A 360 -1.83 -17.56 17.07
C GLY A 360 -2.87 -18.46 17.74
N ASP A 361 -2.40 -19.31 18.66
CA ASP A 361 -3.20 -20.34 19.35
C ASP A 361 -4.19 -19.80 20.40
N ARG A 362 -4.18 -18.48 20.67
CA ARG A 362 -4.97 -17.84 21.75
C ARG A 362 -6.34 -17.34 21.30
N VAL A 363 -6.80 -17.76 20.12
CA VAL A 363 -8.00 -17.22 19.48
C VAL A 363 -8.89 -18.36 19.01
N GLN A 364 -10.19 -18.25 19.24
CA GLN A 364 -11.14 -19.15 18.59
C GLN A 364 -11.39 -18.66 17.17
N LEU A 365 -11.03 -19.49 16.19
CA LEU A 365 -11.08 -19.17 14.77
C LEU A 365 -12.18 -20.01 14.10
N THR A 366 -13.09 -19.33 13.40
CA THR A 366 -14.18 -19.97 12.64
C THR A 366 -14.23 -19.38 11.24
N ASN A 367 -14.30 -20.21 10.21
CA ASN A 367 -14.54 -19.73 8.86
C ASN A 367 -15.92 -19.07 8.77
N ALA A 368 -15.99 -17.81 8.35
CA ALA A 368 -17.22 -17.04 8.36
C ALA A 368 -18.23 -17.50 7.30
N GLU A 369 -17.75 -18.15 6.23
CA GLU A 369 -18.59 -18.72 5.17
C GLU A 369 -19.03 -20.15 5.50
N SER A 370 -18.09 -21.07 5.82
CA SER A 370 -18.43 -22.49 6.08
C SER A 370 -18.92 -22.77 7.52
N ARG A 371 -18.67 -21.85 8.47
CA ARG A 371 -18.92 -22.01 9.91
C ARG A 371 -18.10 -23.12 10.58
N GLU A 372 -17.10 -23.65 9.89
CA GLU A 372 -16.20 -24.66 10.44
C GLU A 372 -15.16 -24.02 11.35
N ARG A 373 -14.86 -24.70 12.47
CA ARG A 373 -13.82 -24.28 13.40
C ARG A 373 -12.44 -24.70 12.88
N LEU A 374 -11.48 -23.79 12.90
CA LEU A 374 -10.09 -24.09 12.58
C LEU A 374 -9.37 -24.60 13.83
N THR A 375 -8.64 -25.71 13.71
CA THR A 375 -8.02 -26.39 14.86
C THR A 375 -6.53 -26.11 15.03
N ASN A 376 -5.83 -25.62 14.00
CA ASN A 376 -4.35 -25.59 13.99
C ASN A 376 -3.75 -24.22 13.66
N GLY A 377 -4.54 -23.12 13.71
CA GLY A 377 -4.06 -21.76 13.45
C GLY A 377 -3.47 -21.52 12.04
N THR A 378 -3.42 -22.54 11.19
CA THR A 378 -2.80 -22.48 9.87
C THR A 378 -3.86 -22.65 8.80
N LEU A 379 -3.85 -21.74 7.84
CA LEU A 379 -4.70 -21.74 6.66
C LEU A 379 -3.79 -21.67 5.42
N GLU A 380 -4.01 -22.57 4.46
CA GLU A 380 -3.40 -22.44 3.14
C GLU A 380 -4.37 -21.71 2.21
N LEU A 381 -3.98 -20.53 1.74
CA LEU A 381 -4.79 -19.71 0.86
C LEU A 381 -4.36 -19.95 -0.59
N ALA A 382 -5.22 -20.61 -1.36
CA ALA A 382 -4.99 -20.90 -2.78
C ALA A 382 -4.61 -19.64 -3.59
N PRO A 383 -3.98 -19.80 -4.77
CA PRO A 383 -3.74 -18.69 -5.70
C PRO A 383 -5.01 -17.87 -5.93
N LYS A 384 -4.93 -16.55 -5.85
CA LYS A 384 -6.10 -15.64 -5.99
C LYS A 384 -7.23 -15.96 -5.01
N GLY A 385 -6.96 -16.72 -3.94
CA GLY A 385 -7.93 -17.20 -2.98
C GLY A 385 -8.33 -16.14 -1.97
N VAL A 386 -9.53 -16.30 -1.43
CA VAL A 386 -10.08 -15.43 -0.38
C VAL A 386 -10.66 -16.28 0.74
N CYS A 387 -10.39 -15.86 1.97
CA CYS A 387 -10.93 -16.48 3.17
C CYS A 387 -11.34 -15.41 4.19
N VAL A 388 -12.49 -15.61 4.84
CA VAL A 388 -12.95 -14.76 5.93
C VAL A 388 -13.02 -15.56 7.22
N ILE A 389 -12.36 -15.08 8.27
CA ILE A 389 -12.28 -15.73 9.57
C ILE A 389 -12.93 -14.84 10.64
N ASP A 390 -13.89 -15.39 11.37
CA ASP A 390 -14.38 -14.83 12.62
C ASP A 390 -13.44 -15.27 13.75
N ALA A 391 -12.82 -14.29 14.41
CA ALA A 391 -11.87 -14.45 15.49
C ALA A 391 -12.48 -13.93 16.80
N THR A 392 -12.43 -14.74 17.85
CA THR A 392 -12.83 -14.32 19.21
C THR A 392 -11.63 -14.45 20.15
N LEU A 393 -11.19 -13.30 20.66
CA LEU A 393 -10.07 -13.20 21.60
C LEU A 393 -10.44 -13.86 22.93
N GLN A 394 -9.62 -14.81 23.38
CA GLN A 394 -9.78 -15.44 24.68
C GLN A 394 -9.21 -14.54 25.77
N THR A 395 -9.89 -14.46 26.91
CA THR A 395 -9.46 -13.71 28.10
C THR A 395 -8.28 -14.32 28.81
#